data_AF-A0A1I3PS23-F1
#
_entry.id   AF-A0A1I3PS23-F1
#
_cell.length_a   1.000
_cell.length_b   1.000
_cell.length_c   1.000
_cell.angle_alpha   90.00
_cell.angle_beta   90.00
_cell.angle_gamma   90.00
#
_symmetry.space_group_name_H-M   'P 1'
#
loop_
_entity.id
_entity.type
_entity.pdbx_description
1 polymer ?
#
loop_
_entity_poly.entity_id
_entity_poly.type
_entity_poly.pdbx_seq_one_letter_code
_entity_poly.pdbx_strand_id
1 'polypeptide(L)'
;MNPVLYLFDDEKEEQGELEVAHTIPYSALEEEEVVEGEALEFGHTLEDQLQGQTDAGFVIAGFYEDDFGGGRTIDQYIKTMIATKAVKTRL
;
A
#
# COMPACT_ATOMS: atom_id res chain seq x y z
N MET A 1 -3.10 0.78 0.74
CA MET A 1 -2.15 1.44 -0.18
C MET A 1 -1.98 0.57 -1.41
N ASN A 2 -1.41 1.06 -2.50
CA ASN A 2 -0.88 0.16 -3.52
C ASN A 2 0.34 -0.54 -2.91
N PRO A 3 0.41 -1.88 -2.92
CA PRO A 3 1.45 -2.57 -2.18
C PRO A 3 2.85 -2.41 -2.77
N VAL A 4 2.97 -1.89 -3.99
CA VAL A 4 4.27 -1.50 -4.56
C VAL A 4 5.03 -0.52 -3.67
N LEU A 5 4.34 0.29 -2.86
CA LEU A 5 5.01 1.20 -1.93
C LEU A 5 5.95 0.45 -0.97
N TYR A 6 5.51 -0.70 -0.46
CA TYR A 6 6.27 -1.49 0.51
C TYR A 6 7.38 -2.34 -0.12
N LEU A 7 7.63 -2.22 -1.42
CA LEU A 7 8.70 -2.96 -2.09
C LEU A 7 10.08 -2.32 -1.85
N PHE A 8 10.09 -1.00 -1.68
CA PHE A 8 11.30 -0.19 -1.66
C PHE A 8 11.78 0.07 -0.24
N ASP A 9 13.10 0.23 -0.11
CA ASP A 9 13.73 0.73 1.11
C ASP A 9 13.38 2.22 1.31
N ASP A 10 12.80 2.55 2.47
CA ASP A 10 12.33 3.91 2.76
C ASP A 10 13.48 4.93 2.89
N GLU A 11 14.61 4.56 3.53
CA GLU A 11 15.76 5.46 3.68
C GLU A 11 16.40 5.79 2.32
N LYS A 12 16.45 4.79 1.42
CA LYS A 12 16.90 4.96 0.03
C LYS A 12 15.93 5.82 -0.76
N GLU A 13 14.63 5.64 -0.57
CA GLU A 13 13.63 6.43 -1.28
C GLU A 13 13.73 7.92 -0.92
N GLU A 14 13.94 8.24 0.37
CA GLU A 14 14.15 9.62 0.83
C GLU A 14 15.38 10.28 0.18
N GLN A 15 16.36 9.49 -0.21
CA GLN A 15 17.56 9.93 -0.93
C GLN A 15 17.35 10.04 -2.45
N GLY A 16 16.17 9.68 -2.96
CA GLY A 16 15.86 9.68 -4.39
C GLY A 16 16.15 8.35 -5.10
N GLU A 17 16.45 7.27 -4.37
CA GLU A 17 16.80 5.97 -4.92
C GLU A 17 15.66 4.95 -4.68
N LEU A 18 15.15 4.34 -5.75
CA LEU A 18 14.16 3.25 -5.63
C LEU A 18 14.87 1.89 -5.65
N GLU A 19 15.24 1.39 -4.47
CA GLU A 19 15.90 0.10 -4.29
C GLU A 19 14.92 -0.93 -3.72
N VAL A 20 14.78 -2.08 -4.38
CA VAL A 20 13.90 -3.15 -3.90
C VAL A 20 14.55 -3.84 -2.70
N ALA A 21 13.91 -3.77 -1.54
CA ALA A 21 14.40 -4.36 -0.30
C ALA A 21 13.45 -5.44 0.27
N HIS A 22 12.16 -5.37 -0.05
CA HIS A 22 11.16 -6.25 0.53
C HIS A 22 10.41 -7.06 -0.52
N THR A 23 9.62 -8.02 -0.04
CA THR A 23 8.64 -8.76 -0.86
C THR A 23 7.23 -8.36 -0.44
N ILE A 24 6.25 -8.61 -1.32
CA ILE A 24 4.83 -8.46 -1.00
C ILE A 24 4.20 -9.85 -0.82
N PRO A 25 3.47 -10.13 0.28
CA PRO A 25 3.18 -9.21 1.39
C PRO A 25 4.42 -8.89 2.25
N TYR A 26 4.39 -7.74 2.91
CA TYR A 26 5.45 -7.23 3.79
C TYR A 26 4.91 -7.07 5.21
N SER A 27 5.75 -7.30 6.22
CA SER A 27 5.38 -7.15 7.62
C SER A 27 6.54 -6.59 8.43
N ALA A 28 6.38 -5.38 8.98
CA ALA A 28 7.35 -4.78 9.89
C ALA A 28 7.61 -5.62 11.16
N LEU A 29 6.72 -6.57 11.51
CA LEU A 29 6.94 -7.48 12.63
C LEU A 29 7.95 -8.60 12.36
N GLU A 30 8.28 -8.83 11.08
CA GLU A 30 9.30 -9.81 10.69
C GLU A 30 10.70 -9.19 10.64
N GLU A 31 10.79 -7.88 10.84
CA GLU A 31 12.06 -7.17 10.95
C GLU A 31 12.70 -7.34 12.32
N GLU A 32 14.02 -7.27 12.37
CA GLU A 32 14.79 -7.49 13.60
C GLU A 32 14.63 -6.34 14.61
N GLU A 33 14.26 -5.14 14.14
CA GLU A 33 14.19 -3.93 14.95
C GLU A 33 12.86 -3.21 14.74
N VAL A 34 12.08 -3.07 15.83
CA VAL A 34 10.91 -2.19 15.85
C VAL A 34 11.34 -0.87 16.47
N VAL A 35 11.29 0.20 15.68
CA VAL A 35 11.69 1.54 16.12
C VAL A 35 10.54 2.22 16.86
N GLU A 36 10.79 2.63 18.11
CA GLU A 36 9.79 3.32 18.92
C GLU A 36 9.48 4.72 18.35
N GLY A 37 8.21 4.99 18.08
CA GLY A 37 7.75 6.28 17.53
C GLY A 37 7.45 6.26 16.04
N GLU A 38 7.75 5.17 15.35
CA GLU A 38 7.41 4.95 13.94
C GLU A 38 6.12 4.11 13.79
N ALA A 39 5.46 4.28 12.65
CA ALA A 39 4.27 3.50 12.34
C ALA A 39 4.69 2.08 11.96
N LEU A 40 4.07 1.07 12.57
CA LEU A 40 4.19 -0.30 12.07
C LEU A 40 3.37 -0.45 10.81
N GLU A 41 4.04 -0.65 9.68
CA GLU A 41 3.40 -0.80 8.38
C GLU A 41 3.40 -2.25 7.91
N PHE A 42 2.35 -2.61 7.17
CA PHE A 42 2.15 -3.96 6.64
C PHE A 42 1.74 -3.85 5.18
N GLY A 43 2.54 -4.45 4.30
CA GLY A 43 2.22 -4.61 2.90
C GLY A 43 1.31 -5.81 2.68
N HIS A 44 0.27 -5.62 1.88
CA HIS A 44 -0.74 -6.64 1.57
C HIS A 44 -0.71 -6.96 0.06
N THR A 45 -1.36 -8.02 -0.41
CA THR A 45 -1.62 -8.12 -1.86
C THR A 45 -2.80 -7.23 -2.26
N LEU A 46 -2.94 -6.90 -3.55
CA LEU A 46 -4.20 -6.29 -4.03
C LEU A 46 -5.36 -7.29 -3.98
N GLU A 47 -5.07 -8.58 -4.06
CA GLU A 47 -6.06 -9.65 -3.87
C GLU A 47 -6.65 -9.55 -2.46
N ASP A 48 -5.84 -9.55 -1.41
CA ASP A 48 -6.31 -9.41 -0.02
C ASP A 48 -7.15 -8.14 0.18
N GLN A 49 -6.66 -7.00 -0.37
CA GLN A 49 -7.30 -5.70 -0.17
C GLN A 49 -8.65 -5.57 -0.91
N LEU A 50 -8.74 -6.06 -2.15
CA LEU A 50 -9.93 -5.91 -2.98
C LEU A 50 -10.88 -7.07 -2.81
N GLN A 51 -10.37 -8.30 -2.78
CA GLN A 51 -11.18 -9.49 -2.61
C GLN A 51 -11.77 -9.58 -1.21
N GLY A 52 -11.06 -9.11 -0.18
CA GLY A 52 -11.64 -9.00 1.17
C GLY A 52 -12.93 -8.16 1.22
N GLN A 53 -13.05 -7.13 0.36
CA GLN A 53 -14.28 -6.34 0.25
C GLN A 53 -15.39 -7.10 -0.50
N THR A 54 -15.05 -7.82 -1.57
CA THR A 54 -16.04 -8.60 -2.33
C THR A 54 -16.54 -9.81 -1.57
N ASP A 55 -15.66 -10.49 -0.82
CA ASP A 55 -15.99 -11.62 0.03
C ASP A 55 -16.89 -11.20 1.20
N ALA A 56 -16.71 -9.97 1.70
CA ALA A 56 -17.63 -9.35 2.65
C ALA A 56 -18.99 -8.95 2.04
N GLY A 57 -19.20 -9.18 0.74
CA GLY A 57 -20.46 -8.95 0.03
C GLY A 57 -20.65 -7.52 -0.49
N PHE A 58 -19.58 -6.75 -0.63
CA PHE A 58 -19.63 -5.44 -1.27
C PHE A 58 -19.30 -5.53 -2.76
N VAL A 59 -19.97 -4.70 -3.57
CA VAL A 59 -19.57 -4.47 -4.96
C VAL A 59 -18.60 -3.29 -5.00
N ILE A 60 -17.45 -3.47 -5.64
CA ILE A 60 -16.55 -2.35 -5.96
C ILE A 60 -17.16 -1.58 -7.14
N ALA A 61 -17.77 -0.44 -6.85
CA ALA A 61 -18.46 0.42 -7.82
C ALA A 61 -17.61 1.60 -8.29
N GLY A 62 -16.37 1.70 -7.81
CA GLY A 62 -15.39 2.72 -8.21
C GLY A 62 -14.03 2.41 -7.58
N PHE A 63 -12.98 2.82 -8.28
CA PHE A 63 -11.59 2.67 -7.89
C PHE A 63 -10.87 3.97 -8.22
N TYR A 64 -10.15 4.52 -7.24
CA TYR A 64 -9.52 5.82 -7.32
C TYR A 64 -8.09 5.71 -6.82
N GLU A 65 -7.19 6.46 -7.45
CA GLU A 65 -5.77 6.46 -7.13
C GLU A 65 -5.29 7.89 -6.87
N ASP A 66 -4.40 8.00 -5.90
CA ASP A 66 -3.71 9.24 -5.54
C ASP A 66 -2.26 8.97 -5.15
N ASP A 67 -1.50 10.01 -4.89
CA ASP A 67 -0.09 9.94 -4.48
C ASP A 67 0.19 10.92 -3.33
N PHE A 68 1.46 11.09 -2.97
CA PHE A 68 1.86 12.04 -1.92
C PHE A 68 2.00 13.48 -2.43
N GLY A 69 1.46 13.80 -3.61
CA GLY A 69 1.50 15.14 -4.20
C GLY A 69 2.89 15.55 -4.68
N GLY A 70 3.73 14.59 -5.06
CA GLY A 70 5.15 14.81 -5.39
C GLY A 70 6.06 14.88 -4.16
N GLY A 71 5.55 14.47 -3.00
CA GLY A 71 6.30 14.45 -1.73
C GLY A 71 7.24 13.26 -1.60
N ARG A 72 7.06 12.22 -2.42
CA ARG A 72 7.89 11.02 -2.43
C ARG A 72 8.52 10.77 -3.80
N THR A 73 9.67 10.10 -3.81
CA THR A 73 10.36 9.75 -5.05
C THR A 73 9.50 8.84 -5.93
N ILE A 74 8.76 7.91 -5.31
CA ILE A 74 7.89 6.98 -6.04
C ILE A 74 6.74 7.66 -6.80
N ASP A 75 6.32 8.86 -6.37
CA ASP A 75 5.24 9.63 -7.01
C ASP A 75 5.54 9.96 -8.48
N GLN A 76 6.82 9.95 -8.88
CA GLN A 76 7.24 10.16 -10.27
C GLN A 76 6.87 8.99 -11.19
N TYR A 77 6.56 7.83 -10.62
CA TYR A 77 6.40 6.57 -11.35
C TYR A 77 5.01 5.97 -11.21
N ILE A 78 4.40 6.07 -10.03
CA ILE A 78 3.10 5.45 -9.77
C ILE A 78 2.35 6.13 -8.61
N LYS A 79 1.02 6.07 -8.69
CA LYS A 79 0.13 6.44 -7.59
C LYS A 79 0.03 5.32 -6.57
N THR A 80 0.44 5.61 -5.34
CA THR A 80 0.58 4.61 -4.28
C THR A 80 -0.59 4.61 -3.29
N MET A 81 -1.53 5.54 -3.40
CA MET A 81 -2.78 5.55 -2.63
C MET A 81 -3.91 4.92 -3.45
N ILE A 82 -4.73 4.11 -2.80
CA ILE A 82 -5.91 3.48 -3.41
C ILE A 82 -7.13 3.73 -2.53
N ALA A 83 -8.22 4.16 -3.14
CA ALA A 83 -9.54 4.23 -2.51
C ALA A 83 -10.58 3.49 -3.38
N THR A 84 -11.43 2.69 -2.74
CA THR A 84 -12.55 2.02 -3.39
C THR A 84 -13.87 2.64 -2.98
N LYS A 85 -14.82 2.71 -3.92
CA LYS A 85 -16.23 2.95 -3.61
C LYS A 85 -16.92 1.60 -3.50
N ALA A 86 -17.02 1.07 -2.29
CA ALA A 86 -17.71 -0.17 -1.99
C ALA A 86 -19.21 0.08 -1.72
N VAL A 87 -20.09 -0.65 -2.41
CA VAL A 87 -21.54 -0.56 -2.24
C VAL A 87 -22.09 -1.89 -1.75
N LYS A 88 -22.80 -1.87 -0.62
CA LYS A 88 -23.54 -3.04 -0.15
C LYS A 88 -24.84 -3.15 -0.93
N THR A 89 -24.94 -4.12 -1.81
CA THR A 89 -26.19 -4.42 -2.52
C THR A 89 -27.16 -5.10 -1.56
N ARG A 90 -28.38 -4.58 -1.46
CA ARG A 90 -29.50 -5.31 -0.89
C ARG A 90 -30.11 -6.11 -2.04
N LEU A 91 -29.81 -7.41 -2.09
CA LEU A 91 -30.57 -8.35 -2.90
C LEU A 91 -31.92 -8.61 -2.22
#